data_AF-A0A3M4AW74-F1
#
_entry.id   AF-A0A3M4AW74-F1
#
_cell.length_a   1.000
_cell.length_b   1.000
_cell.length_c   1.000
_cell.angle_alpha   90.00
_cell.angle_beta   90.00
_cell.angle_gamma   90.00
#
_symmetry.space_group_name_H-M   'P 1'
#
loop_
_entity.id
_entity.type
_entity.pdbx_description
1 polymer ?
#
loop_
_entity_poly.entity_id
_entity_poly.type
_entity_poly.pdbx_seq_one_letter_code
_entity_poly.pdbx_strand_id
1 'polypeptide(L)'
;MTRTFCKVAVDNNLPLALITDLQCPWARDYPLDLLQLKTDVGQFWDSTAPLACLLNLIVSAVAEKYGDRLDERSARNRQLQKAFGQFED
;
A
#
# COMPACT_ATOMS: atom_id res chain seq x y z
N MET A 1 -6.52 -9.45 15.73
CA MET A 1 -6.96 -8.10 15.31
C MET A 1 -7.18 -8.01 13.80
N THR A 2 -6.20 -8.33 12.95
CA THR A 2 -6.35 -8.24 11.47
C THR A 2 -7.57 -9.00 10.92
N ARG A 3 -7.79 -10.24 11.37
CA ARG A 3 -9.02 -11.01 11.02
C ARG A 3 -10.32 -10.26 11.35
N THR A 4 -10.35 -9.57 12.49
CA THR A 4 -11.53 -8.79 12.91
C THR A 4 -11.77 -7.62 11.95
N PHE A 5 -10.72 -6.93 11.50
CA PHE A 5 -10.85 -5.89 10.48
C PHE A 5 -11.35 -6.45 9.13
N CYS A 6 -10.80 -7.58 8.67
CA CYS A 6 -11.27 -8.25 7.45
C CYS A 6 -12.74 -8.63 7.56
N LYS A 7 -13.14 -9.23 8.69
CA LYS A 7 -14.54 -9.59 8.95
C LYS A 7 -15.46 -8.37 8.93
N VAL A 8 -15.12 -7.32 9.69
CA VAL A 8 -15.95 -6.11 9.77
C VAL A 8 -16.06 -5.43 8.40
N ALA A 9 -14.98 -5.36 7.63
CA ALA A 9 -15.03 -4.78 6.29
C ALA A 9 -15.95 -5.58 5.36
N VAL A 10 -15.83 -6.92 5.34
CA VAL A 10 -16.69 -7.81 4.55
C VAL A 10 -18.15 -7.70 4.98
N ASP A 11 -18.44 -7.77 6.28
CA ASP A 11 -19.81 -7.68 6.82
C ASP A 11 -20.48 -6.32 6.47
N ASN A 12 -19.69 -5.27 6.18
CA ASN A 12 -20.16 -3.93 5.83
C ASN A 12 -19.98 -3.58 4.34
N ASN A 13 -19.59 -4.54 3.48
CA ASN A 13 -19.30 -4.32 2.05
C ASN A 13 -18.30 -3.18 1.78
N LEU A 14 -17.29 -3.04 2.63
CA LEU A 14 -16.23 -2.04 2.46
C LEU A 14 -15.13 -2.59 1.54
N PRO A 15 -14.67 -1.82 0.53
CA PRO A 15 -13.51 -2.20 -0.27
C PRO A 15 -12.28 -2.35 0.63
N LEU A 16 -11.63 -3.51 0.57
CA LEU A 16 -10.44 -3.82 1.37
C LEU A 16 -9.48 -4.68 0.56
N ALA A 17 -8.18 -4.35 0.66
CA ALA A 17 -7.10 -5.22 0.24
C ALA A 17 -6.29 -5.68 1.47
N LEU A 18 -5.91 -6.96 1.50
CA LEU A 18 -5.04 -7.54 2.52
C LEU A 18 -3.67 -7.84 1.90
N ILE A 19 -2.62 -7.24 2.46
CA ILE A 19 -1.23 -7.56 2.14
C ILE A 19 -0.67 -8.40 3.29
N THR A 20 -0.15 -9.59 3.00
CA THR A 20 0.38 -10.50 4.02
C THR A 20 1.44 -11.43 3.42
N ASP A 21 2.04 -12.27 4.25
CA ASP A 21 2.99 -13.28 3.81
C ASP A 21 2.28 -14.58 3.38
N LEU A 22 3.07 -15.59 3.02
CA LEU A 22 2.57 -16.93 2.70
C LEU A 22 2.27 -17.78 3.94
N GLN A 23 2.70 -17.35 5.12
CA GLN A 23 2.53 -18.05 6.40
C GLN A 23 1.18 -17.74 7.06
N CYS A 24 0.36 -16.87 6.46
CA CYS A 24 -0.97 -16.51 6.91
C CYS A 24 -2.04 -17.47 6.35
N PRO A 25 -2.43 -18.55 7.07
CA PRO A 25 -3.28 -19.61 6.50
C PRO A 25 -4.73 -19.18 6.26
N TRP A 26 -5.18 -18.14 6.96
CA TRP A 26 -6.56 -17.68 6.99
C TRP A 26 -6.85 -16.56 5.99
N ALA A 27 -5.84 -16.05 5.30
CA ALA A 27 -5.99 -14.87 4.44
C ALA A 27 -7.03 -15.10 3.33
N ARG A 28 -7.18 -16.35 2.88
CA ARG A 28 -8.11 -16.79 1.83
C ARG A 28 -9.54 -17.00 2.32
N ASP A 29 -9.79 -16.92 3.62
CA ASP A 29 -11.12 -17.10 4.20
C ASP A 29 -12.05 -15.90 3.93
N TYR A 30 -11.50 -14.77 3.45
CA TYR A 30 -12.23 -13.54 3.21
C TYR A 30 -12.28 -13.21 1.71
N PRO A 31 -13.45 -12.84 1.16
CA PRO A 31 -13.60 -12.45 -0.25
C PRO A 31 -13.13 -10.99 -0.46
N LEU A 32 -11.82 -10.78 -0.40
CA LEU A 32 -11.17 -9.47 -0.53
C LEU A 32 -9.96 -9.54 -1.49
N ASP A 33 -9.44 -8.40 -1.90
CA ASP A 33 -8.22 -8.35 -2.71
C ASP A 33 -7.03 -8.80 -1.88
N LEU A 34 -6.47 -9.98 -2.18
CA LEU A 34 -5.40 -10.60 -1.41
C LEU A 34 -4.07 -10.54 -2.17
N LEU A 35 -3.07 -9.90 -1.57
CA LEU A 35 -1.70 -9.79 -2.07
C LEU A 35 -0.76 -10.52 -1.10
N GLN A 36 -0.33 -11.74 -1.45
CA GLN A 36 0.61 -12.50 -0.63
C GLN A 36 2.03 -12.38 -1.17
N LEU A 37 2.98 -12.11 -0.28
CA LEU A 37 4.39 -11.93 -0.61
C LEU A 37 5.26 -12.99 0.09
N LYS A 38 6.30 -13.46 -0.59
CA LYS A 38 7.32 -14.29 0.04
C LYS A 38 8.29 -13.37 0.78
N THR A 39 8.14 -13.26 2.09
CA THR A 39 9.06 -12.50 2.97
C THR A 39 10.22 -13.36 3.47
N ASP A 40 10.04 -14.68 3.49
CA ASP A 40 11.06 -15.64 3.90
C ASP A 40 12.24 -15.69 2.91
N VAL A 41 13.41 -15.31 3.41
CA VAL A 41 14.70 -15.33 2.70
C VAL A 41 15.61 -16.48 3.14
N GLY A 42 15.09 -17.47 3.88
CA GLY A 42 15.88 -18.60 4.39
C GLY A 42 16.92 -18.21 5.44
N GLN A 43 16.75 -17.05 6.07
CA GLN A 43 17.58 -16.52 7.16
C GLN A 43 16.69 -16.27 8.39
N PHE A 44 17.30 -15.87 9.51
CA PHE A 44 16.57 -15.65 10.78
C PHE A 44 15.45 -14.60 10.73
N TRP A 45 15.46 -13.71 9.74
CA TRP A 45 14.54 -12.57 9.66
C TRP A 45 13.80 -12.56 8.32
N ASP A 46 12.52 -12.21 8.37
CA ASP A 46 11.76 -11.85 7.20
C ASP A 46 12.35 -10.61 6.51
N SER A 47 12.35 -10.62 5.18
CA SER A 47 12.72 -9.48 4.38
C SER A 47 11.52 -8.60 4.07
N THR A 48 11.67 -7.30 4.32
CA THR A 48 10.68 -6.27 3.94
C THR A 48 10.86 -5.79 2.50
N ALA A 49 11.89 -6.24 1.78
CA ALA A 49 12.16 -5.80 0.41
C ALA A 49 11.00 -6.09 -0.57
N PRO A 50 10.36 -7.28 -0.55
CA PRO A 50 9.19 -7.55 -1.41
C PRO A 50 8.02 -6.62 -1.12
N LEU A 51 7.83 -6.23 0.14
CA LEU A 51 6.78 -5.29 0.55
C LEU A 51 7.06 -3.90 0.01
N ALA A 52 8.31 -3.41 0.12
CA ALA A 52 8.71 -2.12 -0.45
C ALA A 52 8.52 -2.10 -1.98
N CYS A 53 8.90 -3.19 -2.67
CA CYS A 53 8.68 -3.33 -4.10
C CYS A 53 7.18 -3.27 -4.46
N LEU A 54 6.33 -4.03 -3.75
CA LEU A 54 4.88 -4.01 -3.98
C LEU A 54 4.30 -2.60 -3.78
N LEU A 55 4.66 -1.92 -2.70
CA LEU A 55 4.16 -0.58 -2.42
C LEU A 55 4.57 0.42 -3.51
N ASN A 56 5.81 0.35 -3.99
CA ASN A 56 6.26 1.17 -5.11
C ASN A 56 5.47 0.89 -6.39
N LEU A 57 5.21 -0.39 -6.72
CA LEU A 57 4.40 -0.75 -7.89
C LEU A 57 2.97 -0.23 -7.78
N ILE A 58 2.35 -0.32 -6.60
CA ILE A 58 1.00 0.21 -6.36
C ILE A 58 0.98 1.73 -6.55
N VAL A 59 1.96 2.45 -5.99
CA VAL A 59 2.06 3.90 -6.16
C VAL A 59 2.24 4.27 -7.62
N SER A 60 3.10 3.57 -8.36
CA SER A 60 3.30 3.79 -9.80
C SER A 60 2.04 3.52 -10.62
N ALA A 61 1.32 2.42 -10.33
CA ALA A 61 0.08 2.09 -11.04
C ALA A 61 -1.04 3.10 -10.75
N VAL A 62 -1.15 3.59 -9.51
CA VAL A 62 -2.04 4.69 -9.16
C VAL A 62 -1.60 5.95 -9.91
N ALA A 63 -0.30 6.23 -9.97
CA ALA A 63 0.21 7.40 -10.67
C ALA A 63 -0.18 7.39 -12.16
N GLU A 64 0.05 6.26 -12.83
CA GLU A 64 -0.30 6.05 -14.24
C GLU A 64 -1.81 6.16 -14.48
N LYS A 65 -2.64 5.60 -13.58
CA LYS A 65 -4.10 5.64 -13.71
C LYS A 65 -4.69 7.05 -13.58
N TYR A 66 -4.10 7.90 -12.75
CA TYR A 66 -4.64 9.25 -12.48
C TYR A 66 -3.95 10.37 -13.28
N GLY A 67 -2.85 10.08 -13.98
CA GLY A 67 -2.21 10.96 -14.97
C GLY A 67 -2.12 12.42 -14.53
N ASP A 68 -2.71 13.32 -15.33
CA ASP A 68 -2.71 14.78 -15.16
C ASP A 68 -3.16 15.27 -13.77
N ARG A 69 -3.99 14.50 -13.05
CA ARG A 69 -4.43 14.86 -11.70
C ARG A 69 -3.27 14.87 -10.68
N LEU A 70 -2.20 14.12 -10.94
CA LEU A 70 -0.98 14.16 -10.14
C LEU A 70 -0.14 15.39 -10.41
N ASP A 71 -0.16 15.93 -11.61
CA ASP A 71 0.55 17.17 -11.92
C ASP A 71 -0.08 18.35 -11.18
N GLU A 72 -1.42 18.41 -11.11
CA GLU A 72 -2.13 19.41 -10.29
C GLU A 72 -1.80 19.28 -8.80
N ARG A 73 -1.77 18.05 -8.27
CA ARG A 73 -1.41 17.81 -6.87
C ARG A 73 0.05 18.16 -6.60
N SER A 74 0.95 17.82 -7.53
CA SER A 74 2.38 18.13 -7.42
C SER A 74 2.64 19.63 -7.51
N ALA A 75 1.94 20.35 -8.39
CA ALA A 75 2.02 21.80 -8.49
C ALA A 75 1.55 22.48 -7.20
N ARG A 76 0.45 22.01 -6.60
CA ARG A 76 -0.03 22.49 -5.30
C ARG A 76 0.94 22.17 -4.16
N ASN A 77 1.52 20.97 -4.15
CA ASN A 77 2.58 20.64 -3.19
C ASN A 77 3.79 21.57 -3.35
N ARG A 78 4.23 21.87 -4.58
CA ARG A 78 5.33 22.83 -4.82
C ARG A 78 5.00 24.24 -4.33
N GLN A 79 3.75 24.71 -4.50
CA GLN A 79 3.31 25.99 -3.94
C GLN A 79 3.40 26.01 -2.42
N LEU A 80 2.97 24.93 -1.76
CA LEU A 80 3.08 24.77 -0.31
C LEU A 80 4.54 24.72 0.15
N GLN A 81 5.39 23.95 -0.52
CA GLN A 81 6.82 23.85 -0.22
C GLN A 81 7.51 25.23 -0.27
N LYS A 82 7.16 26.07 -1.25
CA LYS A 82 7.61 27.48 -1.30
C LYS A 82 7.09 28.30 -0.13
N ALA A 83 5.81 28.17 0.22
CA ALA A 83 5.23 28.89 1.35
C ALA A 83 5.86 28.48 2.71
N PHE A 84 6.35 27.25 2.81
CA PHE A 84 7.03 26.73 4.01
C PHE A 84 8.55 26.95 4.02
N GLY A 85 9.13 27.64 3.03
CA GLY A 85 10.57 27.91 2.99
C GLY A 85 11.44 26.65 2.84
N GLN A 86 10.89 25.52 2.37
CA GLN A 86 11.64 24.25 2.27
C GLN A 86 12.78 24.25 1.23
N PHE A 87 12.99 25.37 0.54
CA PHE A 87 14.06 25.56 -0.45
C PHE A 87 14.82 26.90 -0.25
N GLU A 88 14.72 27.52 0.93
CA GLU A 88 15.61 28.63 1.31
C GLU A 88 16.88 28.03 1.95
N ASP A 89 17.96 28.09 1.16
CA ASP A 89 19.37 27.65 1.31
C ASP A 89 19.69 26.18 1.65
#